data_AF-A0A8S3RUQ7-F1
#
_entry.id   AF-A0A8S3RUQ7-F1
#
_cell.length_a   1.000
_cell.length_b   1.000
_cell.length_c   1.000
_cell.angle_alpha   90.00
_cell.angle_beta   90.00
_cell.angle_gamma   90.00
#
_symmetry.space_group_name_H-M   'P 1'
#
loop_
_entity.id
_entity.type
_entity.pdbx_description
1 polymer ?
#
loop_
_entity_poly.entity_id
_entity_poly.type
_entity_poly.pdbx_seq_one_letter_code
_entity_poly.pdbx_strand_id
1 'polypeptide(L)'
;MQDIQIEDKRGHAEYEATIQTLKMELSEEKSAHKISKRNEEKNRLESEKLTIEMVRYEEENGRLMRKLEKIRQEYETQTQMAESDISRVKRVEEELFSVQNDAKRFQANFEGLLHDMVAEIDSLMEITAVGTRNPYQPVATSTDGPNATIAEAKTKMKWLRSDMRNRLTREQKLRNDLREAINANENDRQYLLSELAKREDVLDELSVVKHELSKREFDSQSAVENLKDHILDLTDEIELHVQEEKARIENRYLKLQDTMRALQDEIQSANFCGAKITEIENNMHNLRKATPKKKRVRIQDTSRSRSKSPLSRAKSPLRPKSPLV
;
A
#
# COMPACT_ATOMS: atom_id res chain seq x y z
N MET A 1 50.28 181.92 -67.84
CA MET A 1 50.40 180.86 -68.88
C MET A 1 51.33 179.71 -68.47
N GLN A 2 52.35 179.92 -67.63
CA GLN A 2 53.15 178.82 -67.06
C GLN A 2 52.42 178.01 -65.98
N ASP A 3 51.60 178.63 -65.12
CA ASP A 3 50.92 177.93 -64.02
C ASP A 3 49.82 176.95 -64.49
N ILE A 4 49.08 177.30 -65.55
CA ILE A 4 48.08 176.41 -66.19
C ILE A 4 48.76 175.18 -66.79
N GLN A 5 49.96 175.33 -67.36
CA GLN A 5 50.74 174.20 -67.87
C GLN A 5 51.30 173.31 -66.75
N ILE A 6 51.56 173.85 -65.56
CA ILE A 6 52.00 173.06 -64.39
C ILE A 6 50.80 172.30 -63.82
N GLU A 7 49.63 172.93 -63.76
CA GLU A 7 48.40 172.32 -63.26
C GLU A 7 47.85 171.23 -64.19
N ASP A 8 47.86 171.44 -65.51
CA ASP A 8 47.54 170.39 -66.50
C ASP A 8 48.53 169.23 -66.46
N LYS A 9 49.84 169.51 -66.28
CA LYS A 9 50.86 168.45 -66.13
C LYS A 9 50.69 167.68 -64.81
N ARG A 10 50.32 168.36 -63.72
CA ARG A 10 50.03 167.73 -62.43
C ARG A 10 48.78 166.86 -62.51
N GLY A 11 47.69 167.39 -63.07
CA GLY A 11 46.46 166.64 -63.31
C GLY A 11 46.68 165.44 -64.23
N HIS A 12 47.48 165.59 -65.29
CA HIS A 12 47.84 164.47 -66.16
C HIS A 12 48.65 163.39 -65.43
N ALA A 13 49.62 163.79 -64.59
CA ALA A 13 50.37 162.86 -63.74
C ALA A 13 49.48 162.17 -62.69
N GLU A 14 48.50 162.86 -62.11
CA GLU A 14 47.52 162.29 -61.17
C GLU A 14 46.58 161.29 -61.85
N TYR A 15 46.08 161.61 -63.06
CA TYR A 15 45.30 160.67 -63.87
C TYR A 15 46.12 159.45 -64.31
N GLU A 16 47.38 159.66 -64.71
CA GLU A 16 48.28 158.58 -65.11
C GLU A 16 48.63 157.68 -63.91
N ALA A 17 48.89 158.24 -62.73
CA ALA A 17 49.06 157.50 -61.49
C ALA A 17 47.81 156.69 -61.12
N THR A 18 46.62 157.27 -61.26
CA THR A 18 45.35 156.58 -61.01
C THR A 18 45.14 155.41 -61.98
N ILE A 19 45.43 155.59 -63.26
CA ILE A 19 45.38 154.52 -64.27
C ILE A 19 46.38 153.41 -63.94
N GLN A 20 47.58 153.75 -63.48
CA GLN A 20 48.57 152.75 -63.07
C GLN A 20 48.09 151.96 -61.84
N THR A 21 47.51 152.62 -60.84
CA THR A 21 46.90 151.96 -59.68
C THR A 21 45.78 151.01 -60.10
N LEU A 22 44.83 151.47 -60.93
CA LEU A 22 43.73 150.63 -61.42
C LEU A 22 44.21 149.42 -62.25
N LYS A 23 45.30 149.58 -63.03
CA LYS A 23 45.92 148.47 -63.75
C LYS A 23 46.56 147.46 -62.80
N MET A 24 47.20 147.93 -61.74
CA MET A 24 47.79 147.09 -60.69
C MET A 24 46.68 146.31 -59.96
N GLU A 25 45.65 146.99 -59.48
CA GLU A 25 44.47 146.39 -58.83
C GLU A 25 43.79 145.36 -59.73
N LEU A 26 43.56 145.68 -61.02
CA LEU A 26 42.99 144.73 -61.97
C LEU A 26 43.88 143.50 -62.18
N SER A 27 45.21 143.67 -62.16
CA SER A 27 46.16 142.56 -62.29
C SER A 27 46.17 141.67 -61.03
N GLU A 28 46.07 142.29 -59.85
CA GLU A 28 45.94 141.61 -58.56
C GLU A 28 44.62 140.85 -58.47
N GLU A 29 43.51 141.46 -58.86
CA GLU A 29 42.18 140.83 -58.89
C GLU A 29 42.15 139.64 -59.86
N LYS A 30 42.73 139.78 -61.06
CA LYS A 30 42.86 138.65 -62.01
C LYS A 30 43.70 137.51 -61.43
N SER A 31 44.78 137.83 -60.71
CA SER A 31 45.61 136.84 -60.03
C SER A 31 44.84 136.15 -58.90
N ALA A 32 44.16 136.93 -58.05
CA ALA A 32 43.33 136.46 -56.95
C ALA A 32 42.19 135.56 -57.46
N HIS A 33 41.50 135.96 -58.53
CA HIS A 33 40.44 135.17 -59.16
C HIS A 33 40.98 133.83 -59.70
N LYS A 34 42.16 133.83 -60.33
CA LYS A 34 42.81 132.60 -60.81
C LYS A 34 43.20 131.66 -59.67
N ILE A 35 43.67 132.21 -58.54
CA ILE A 35 43.96 131.43 -57.33
C ILE A 35 42.67 130.89 -56.71
N SER A 36 41.63 131.73 -56.58
CA SER A 36 40.30 131.33 -56.08
C SER A 36 39.75 130.17 -56.89
N LYS A 37 39.72 130.29 -58.22
CA LYS A 37 39.22 129.25 -59.12
C LYS A 37 39.99 127.93 -58.99
N ARG A 38 41.32 127.98 -58.81
CA ARG A 38 42.13 126.78 -58.56
C ARG A 38 41.81 126.15 -57.19
N ASN A 39 41.60 126.98 -56.17
CA ASN A 39 41.24 126.51 -54.84
C ASN A 39 39.83 125.90 -54.82
N GLU A 40 38.87 126.53 -55.50
CA GLU A 40 37.51 125.99 -55.68
C GLU A 40 37.55 124.62 -56.37
N GLU A 41 38.31 124.48 -57.45
CA GLU A 41 38.46 123.19 -58.14
C GLU A 41 39.13 122.13 -57.27
N LYS A 42 40.17 122.51 -56.50
CA LYS A 42 40.81 121.61 -55.53
C LYS A 42 39.82 121.15 -54.46
N ASN A 43 39.06 122.07 -53.89
CA ASN A 43 38.06 121.77 -52.86
C ASN A 43 36.91 120.92 -53.42
N ARG A 44 36.50 121.13 -54.67
CA ARG A 44 35.51 120.31 -55.37
C ARG A 44 35.97 118.86 -55.48
N LEU A 45 37.20 118.64 -55.97
CA LEU A 45 37.78 117.29 -56.09
C LEU A 45 37.94 116.61 -54.72
N GLU A 46 38.31 117.37 -53.69
CA GLU A 46 38.40 116.86 -52.31
C GLU A 46 37.02 116.48 -51.75
N SER A 47 36.00 117.31 -51.99
CA SER A 47 34.61 117.03 -51.60
C SER A 47 34.05 115.80 -52.33
N GLU A 48 34.34 115.63 -53.62
CA GLU A 48 33.95 114.44 -54.40
C GLU A 48 34.63 113.18 -53.87
N LYS A 49 35.93 113.26 -53.57
CA LYS A 49 36.67 112.13 -52.96
C LYS A 49 36.08 111.73 -51.61
N LEU A 50 35.81 112.69 -50.73
CA LEU A 50 35.21 112.43 -49.42
C LEU A 50 33.80 111.83 -49.56
N THR A 51 33.01 112.27 -50.54
CA THR A 51 31.67 111.73 -50.82
C THR A 51 31.73 110.26 -51.22
N ILE A 52 32.64 109.89 -52.14
CA ILE A 52 32.83 108.49 -52.56
C ILE A 52 33.28 107.63 -51.38
N GLU A 53 34.21 108.13 -50.57
CA GLU A 53 34.72 107.40 -49.41
C GLU A 53 33.65 107.21 -48.33
N MET A 54 32.80 108.22 -48.09
CA MET A 54 31.65 108.12 -47.19
C MET A 54 30.65 107.04 -47.66
N VAL A 55 30.25 107.05 -48.94
CA VAL A 55 29.36 106.03 -49.51
C VAL A 55 29.97 104.63 -49.36
N ARG A 56 31.27 104.48 -49.64
CA ARG A 56 31.98 103.20 -49.46
C ARG A 56 31.93 102.73 -48.00
N TYR A 57 32.14 103.62 -47.03
CA TYR A 57 32.06 103.28 -45.61
C TYR A 57 30.63 102.94 -45.18
N GLU A 58 29.61 103.62 -45.71
CA GLU A 58 28.20 103.28 -45.44
C GLU A 58 27.83 101.90 -45.97
N GLU A 59 28.26 101.55 -47.18
CA GLU A 59 28.06 100.23 -47.78
C GLU A 59 28.78 99.13 -46.98
N GLU A 60 30.03 99.39 -46.58
CA GLU A 60 30.81 98.46 -45.76
C GLU A 60 30.18 98.27 -44.36
N ASN A 61 29.75 99.35 -43.72
CA ASN A 61 29.06 99.30 -42.43
C ASN A 61 27.75 98.50 -42.57
N GLY A 62 26.96 98.75 -43.61
CA GLY A 62 25.75 97.97 -43.90
C GLY A 62 26.02 96.49 -44.18
N ARG A 63 27.16 96.18 -44.82
CA ARG A 63 27.63 94.79 -45.02
C ARG A 63 28.02 94.14 -43.69
N LEU A 64 28.71 94.85 -42.80
CA LEU A 64 29.13 94.36 -41.49
C LEU A 64 27.94 94.13 -40.56
N MET A 65 26.96 95.04 -40.53
CA MET A 65 25.74 94.88 -39.74
C MET A 65 24.94 93.64 -40.15
N ARG A 66 24.80 93.38 -41.46
CA ARG A 66 24.16 92.14 -41.94
C ARG A 66 24.92 90.88 -41.55
N LYS A 67 26.26 90.92 -41.57
CA LYS A 67 27.10 89.79 -41.11
C LYS A 67 26.94 89.56 -39.60
N LEU A 68 26.93 90.64 -38.80
CA LEU A 68 26.74 90.57 -37.35
C LEU A 68 25.37 89.96 -37.01
N GLU A 69 24.30 90.39 -37.68
CA GLU A 69 22.97 89.85 -37.44
C GLU A 69 22.87 88.37 -37.82
N LYS A 70 23.48 87.95 -38.93
CA LYS A 70 23.55 86.53 -39.31
C LYS A 70 24.25 85.70 -38.24
N ILE A 71 25.41 86.15 -37.77
CA ILE A 71 26.18 85.47 -36.73
C ILE A 71 25.37 85.39 -35.43
N ARG A 72 24.66 86.46 -35.05
CA ARG A 72 23.80 86.48 -33.88
C ARG A 72 22.68 85.42 -33.96
N GLN A 73 22.03 85.29 -35.12
CA GLN A 73 20.98 84.28 -35.33
C GLN A 73 21.53 82.85 -35.29
N GLU A 74 22.72 82.63 -35.86
CA GLU A 74 23.42 81.33 -35.79
C GLU A 74 23.74 80.97 -34.33
N TYR A 75 24.25 81.90 -33.53
CA TYR A 75 24.52 81.68 -32.10
C TYR A 75 23.26 81.41 -31.27
N GLU A 76 22.18 82.15 -31.53
CA GLU A 76 20.90 81.93 -30.86
C GLU A 76 20.36 80.52 -31.14
N THR A 77 20.38 80.11 -32.42
CA THR A 77 19.96 78.75 -32.82
C THR A 77 20.84 77.68 -32.16
N GLN A 78 22.15 77.89 -32.13
CA GLN A 78 23.09 76.96 -31.48
C GLN A 78 22.83 76.84 -29.98
N THR A 79 22.49 77.96 -29.32
CA THR A 79 22.16 77.99 -27.89
C THR A 79 20.88 77.19 -27.61
N GLN A 80 19.81 77.42 -28.39
CA GLN A 80 18.56 76.67 -28.25
C GLN A 80 18.73 75.17 -28.49
N MET A 81 19.54 74.78 -29.49
CA MET A 81 19.87 73.38 -29.71
C MET A 81 20.64 72.76 -28.54
N ALA A 82 21.64 73.49 -28.00
CA ALA A 82 22.41 73.03 -26.85
C ALA A 82 21.53 72.84 -25.60
N GLU A 83 20.60 73.77 -25.33
CA GLU A 83 19.64 73.65 -24.23
C GLU A 83 18.69 72.46 -24.40
N SER A 84 18.23 72.21 -25.62
CA SER A 84 17.40 71.04 -25.96
C SER A 84 18.16 69.74 -25.73
N ASP A 85 19.43 69.67 -26.16
CA ASP A 85 20.28 68.50 -25.97
C ASP A 85 20.59 68.24 -24.49
N ILE A 86 20.89 69.29 -23.70
CA ILE A 86 21.07 69.17 -22.25
C ILE A 86 19.80 68.59 -21.59
N SER A 87 18.64 69.10 -21.97
CA SER A 87 17.34 68.62 -21.45
C SER A 87 17.05 67.16 -21.84
N ARG A 88 17.45 66.76 -23.06
CA ARG A 88 17.33 65.37 -23.53
C ARG A 88 18.28 64.44 -22.78
N VAL A 89 19.54 64.83 -22.60
CA VAL A 89 20.54 64.05 -21.84
C VAL A 89 20.06 63.83 -20.41
N LYS A 90 19.60 64.90 -19.74
CA LYS A 90 19.09 64.82 -18.37
C LYS A 90 17.95 63.79 -18.22
N ARG A 91 17.00 63.76 -19.17
CA ARG A 91 15.92 62.74 -19.16
C ARG A 91 16.45 61.33 -19.31
N VAL A 92 17.40 61.11 -20.22
CA VAL A 92 18.02 59.79 -20.42
C VAL A 92 18.80 59.35 -19.18
N GLU A 93 19.49 60.27 -18.50
CA GLU A 93 20.20 59.97 -17.25
C GLU A 93 19.23 59.60 -16.12
N GLU A 94 18.10 60.31 -15.99
CA GLU A 94 17.03 60.00 -15.04
C GLU A 94 16.41 58.62 -15.32
N GLU A 95 16.10 58.30 -16.57
CA GLU A 95 15.60 56.98 -17.00
C GLU A 95 16.62 55.87 -16.72
N LEU A 96 17.89 56.10 -17.06
CA LEU A 96 18.97 55.15 -16.81
C LEU A 96 19.11 54.86 -15.31
N PHE A 97 19.07 55.91 -14.47
CA PHE A 97 19.12 55.77 -13.02
C PHE A 97 17.91 54.99 -12.49
N SER A 98 16.71 55.26 -12.99
CA SER A 98 15.50 54.52 -12.63
C SER A 98 15.63 53.03 -12.97
N VAL A 99 16.05 52.70 -14.19
CA VAL A 99 16.23 51.31 -14.65
C VAL A 99 17.31 50.59 -13.83
N GLN A 100 18.41 51.27 -13.48
CA GLN A 100 19.44 50.69 -12.62
C GLN A 100 18.91 50.36 -11.21
N ASN A 101 18.08 51.23 -10.64
CA ASN A 101 17.46 50.98 -9.34
C ASN A 101 16.45 49.83 -9.40
N ASP A 102 15.62 49.79 -10.45
CA ASP A 102 14.71 48.68 -10.68
C ASP A 102 15.47 47.35 -10.84
N ALA A 103 16.56 47.33 -11.60
CA ALA A 103 17.40 46.14 -11.77
C ALA A 103 17.97 45.64 -10.43
N LYS A 104 18.48 46.54 -9.57
CA LYS A 104 18.94 46.20 -8.21
C LYS A 104 17.81 45.63 -7.35
N ARG A 105 16.61 46.24 -7.39
CA ARG A 105 15.44 45.75 -6.65
C ARG A 105 15.02 44.35 -7.13
N PHE A 106 14.98 44.14 -8.45
CA PHE A 106 14.67 42.82 -9.02
C PHE A 106 15.72 41.77 -8.63
N GLN A 107 17.00 42.12 -8.64
CA GLN A 107 18.06 41.23 -8.20
C GLN A 107 17.90 40.83 -6.73
N ALA A 108 17.68 41.79 -5.83
CA ALA A 108 17.46 41.51 -4.41
C ALA A 108 16.22 40.63 -4.18
N ASN A 109 15.12 40.91 -4.89
CA ASN A 109 13.90 40.09 -4.80
C ASN A 109 14.14 38.67 -5.31
N PHE A 110 14.90 38.51 -6.40
CA PHE A 110 15.24 37.20 -6.95
C PHE A 110 16.12 36.40 -5.99
N GLU A 111 17.12 37.04 -5.39
CA GLU A 111 17.99 36.42 -4.37
C GLU A 111 17.20 36.00 -3.13
N GLY A 112 16.25 36.83 -2.67
CA GLY A 112 15.34 36.50 -1.57
C GLY A 112 14.45 35.28 -1.86
N LEU A 113 13.76 35.28 -3.01
CA LEU A 113 12.93 34.14 -3.42
C LEU A 113 13.75 32.85 -3.56
N LEU A 114 14.97 32.96 -4.09
CA LEU A 114 15.87 31.84 -4.23
C LEU A 114 16.28 31.29 -2.85
N HIS A 115 16.53 32.16 -1.87
CA HIS A 115 16.82 31.74 -0.50
C HIS A 115 15.63 31.00 0.13
N ASP A 116 14.42 31.55 0.01
CA ASP A 116 13.18 30.91 0.51
C ASP A 116 12.97 29.53 -0.13
N MET A 117 13.18 29.40 -1.44
CA MET A 117 13.11 28.11 -2.14
C MET A 117 14.13 27.10 -1.62
N VAL A 118 15.38 27.53 -1.38
CA VAL A 118 16.42 26.65 -0.83
C VAL A 118 16.05 26.21 0.59
N ALA A 119 15.56 27.13 1.43
CA ALA A 119 15.11 26.82 2.79
C ALA A 119 13.95 25.82 2.81
N GLU A 120 12.97 25.96 1.92
CA GLU A 120 11.86 25.00 1.79
C GLU A 120 12.37 23.62 1.33
N ILE A 121 13.30 23.58 0.38
CA ILE A 121 13.94 22.33 -0.04
C ILE A 121 14.69 21.69 1.13
N ASP A 122 15.40 22.47 1.93
CA ASP A 122 16.12 21.96 3.11
C ASP A 122 15.17 21.41 4.18
N SER A 123 14.00 22.03 4.38
CA SER A 123 12.95 21.48 5.25
C SER A 123 12.43 20.14 4.72
N LEU A 124 12.18 20.03 3.41
CA LEU A 124 11.79 18.75 2.80
C LEU A 124 12.91 17.70 2.92
N MET A 125 14.17 18.09 2.80
CA MET A 125 15.32 17.21 3.04
C MET A 125 15.34 16.69 4.47
N GLU A 126 15.06 17.52 5.47
CA GLU A 126 14.99 17.11 6.87
C GLU A 126 13.87 16.09 7.11
N ILE A 127 12.66 16.38 6.64
CA ILE A 127 11.49 15.48 6.77
C ILE A 127 11.77 14.13 6.12
N THR A 128 12.42 14.13 4.95
CA THR A 128 12.72 12.90 4.21
C THR A 128 13.97 12.17 4.68
N ALA A 129 14.90 12.84 5.35
CA ALA A 129 16.06 12.18 5.95
C ALA A 129 15.63 11.24 7.09
N VAL A 130 14.53 11.56 7.80
CA VAL A 130 13.98 10.70 8.87
C VAL A 130 13.59 9.33 8.30
N GLY A 131 14.33 8.30 8.70
CA GLY A 131 14.11 6.90 8.29
C GLY A 131 14.77 6.49 6.97
N THR A 132 15.54 7.37 6.32
CA THR A 132 16.28 7.01 5.11
C THR A 132 17.62 6.33 5.46
N ARG A 133 17.88 5.17 4.84
CA ARG A 133 19.13 4.41 5.03
C ARG A 133 20.35 5.01 4.29
N ASN A 134 20.10 5.86 3.28
CA ASN A 134 21.15 6.46 2.47
C ASN A 134 21.04 8.00 2.54
N PRO A 135 21.68 8.65 3.52
CA PRO A 135 21.59 10.09 3.68
C PRO A 135 22.11 10.80 2.42
N TYR A 136 21.53 11.95 2.12
CA TYR A 136 22.02 12.80 1.03
C TYR A 136 23.49 13.16 1.25
N GLN A 137 24.31 12.95 0.22
CA GLN A 137 25.69 13.42 0.20
C GLN A 137 25.75 14.70 -0.64
N PRO A 138 26.05 15.85 -0.03
CA PRO A 138 26.21 17.08 -0.77
C PRO A 138 27.40 16.97 -1.74
N VAL A 139 27.16 17.31 -3.00
CA VAL A 139 28.24 17.51 -3.97
C VAL A 139 28.81 18.89 -3.67
N ALA A 140 30.07 18.96 -3.26
CA ALA A 140 30.74 20.23 -2.99
C ALA A 140 30.75 21.09 -4.26
N THR A 141 29.95 22.15 -4.30
CA THR A 141 29.99 23.18 -5.33
C THR A 141 30.79 24.37 -4.81
N SER A 142 31.97 24.59 -5.38
CA SER A 142 32.97 25.55 -4.90
C SER A 142 32.78 26.98 -5.42
N THR A 143 31.54 27.39 -5.70
CA THR A 143 31.25 28.72 -6.26
C THR A 143 30.09 29.33 -5.51
N ASP A 144 30.28 30.50 -4.89
CA ASP A 144 29.18 31.25 -4.27
C ASP A 144 28.43 32.05 -5.34
N GLY A 145 27.09 32.02 -5.30
CA GLY A 145 26.23 32.83 -6.15
C GLY A 145 24.90 32.15 -6.55
N PRO A 146 23.97 32.90 -7.17
CA PRO A 146 22.62 32.40 -7.49
C PRO A 146 22.60 31.13 -8.37
N ASN A 147 23.55 31.00 -9.30
CA ASN A 147 23.63 29.82 -10.15
C ASN A 147 24.05 28.57 -9.38
N ALA A 148 24.91 28.73 -8.38
CA ALA A 148 25.38 27.63 -7.56
C ALA A 148 24.29 27.15 -6.59
N THR A 149 23.59 28.07 -5.95
CA THR A 149 22.44 27.74 -5.10
C THR A 149 21.31 27.07 -5.90
N ILE A 150 21.04 27.50 -7.14
CA ILE A 150 20.12 26.81 -8.06
C ILE A 150 20.61 25.39 -8.38
N ALA A 151 21.91 25.22 -8.65
CA ALA A 151 22.48 23.91 -8.96
C ALA A 151 22.40 22.94 -7.75
N GLU A 152 22.65 23.45 -6.55
CA GLU A 152 22.50 22.73 -5.29
C GLU A 152 21.03 22.35 -5.05
N ALA A 153 20.10 23.30 -5.12
CA ALA A 153 18.67 23.09 -5.01
C ALA A 153 18.17 22.01 -5.98
N LYS A 154 18.60 22.10 -7.25
CA LYS A 154 18.29 21.11 -8.30
C LYS A 154 18.82 19.72 -7.93
N THR A 155 19.99 19.63 -7.31
CA THR A 155 20.59 18.36 -6.89
C THR A 155 19.84 17.77 -5.70
N LYS A 156 19.52 18.56 -4.67
CA LYS A 156 18.65 18.16 -3.55
C LYS A 156 17.28 17.68 -4.03
N MET A 157 16.62 18.42 -4.92
CA MET A 157 15.33 18.02 -5.52
C MET A 157 15.40 16.70 -6.31
N LYS A 158 16.48 16.46 -7.06
CA LYS A 158 16.69 15.18 -7.76
C LYS A 158 16.80 14.02 -6.78
N TRP A 159 17.54 14.22 -5.69
CA TRP A 159 17.66 13.23 -4.62
C TRP A 159 16.31 12.96 -3.95
N LEU A 160 15.59 14.01 -3.53
CA LEU A 160 14.25 13.90 -2.92
C LEU A 160 13.29 13.08 -3.79
N ARG A 161 13.26 13.38 -5.09
CA ARG A 161 12.43 12.65 -6.06
C ARG A 161 12.78 11.17 -6.13
N SER A 162 14.07 10.85 -6.10
CA SER A 162 14.54 9.46 -6.12
C SER A 162 14.20 8.74 -4.82
N ASP A 163 14.41 9.37 -3.67
CA ASP A 163 14.09 8.76 -2.37
C ASP A 163 12.59 8.53 -2.21
N MET A 164 11.76 9.50 -2.57
CA MET A 164 10.30 9.37 -2.57
C MET A 164 9.81 8.22 -3.46
N ARG A 165 10.35 8.09 -4.68
CA ARG A 165 10.03 6.96 -5.57
C ARG A 165 10.44 5.61 -4.96
N ASN A 166 11.60 5.55 -4.31
CA ASN A 166 12.07 4.35 -3.62
C ASN A 166 11.17 4.00 -2.43
N ARG A 167 10.78 4.98 -1.62
CA ARG A 167 9.86 4.81 -0.48
C ARG A 167 8.51 4.28 -0.95
N LEU A 168 7.91 4.88 -1.98
CA LEU A 168 6.65 4.42 -2.56
C LEU A 168 6.73 2.98 -3.06
N THR A 169 7.84 2.62 -3.73
CA THR A 169 8.05 1.26 -4.24
C THR A 169 8.19 0.24 -3.10
N ARG A 170 8.92 0.57 -2.03
CA ARG A 170 9.04 -0.28 -0.84
C ARG A 170 7.70 -0.42 -0.12
N GLU A 171 6.95 0.66 0.01
CA GLU A 171 5.64 0.68 0.66
C GLU A 171 4.64 -0.20 -0.10
N GLN A 172 4.59 -0.07 -1.43
CA GLN A 172 3.78 -0.93 -2.29
C GLN A 172 4.16 -2.41 -2.16
N LYS A 173 5.47 -2.70 -2.09
CA LYS A 173 5.96 -4.07 -1.86
C LYS A 173 5.50 -4.61 -0.51
N LEU A 174 5.68 -3.85 0.57
CA LEU A 174 5.24 -4.25 1.92
C LEU A 174 3.72 -4.48 2.00
N ARG A 175 2.92 -3.66 1.30
CA ARG A 175 1.47 -3.88 1.19
C ARG A 175 1.12 -5.19 0.48
N ASN A 176 1.85 -5.52 -0.59
CA ASN A 176 1.65 -6.79 -1.30
C ASN A 176 2.07 -7.97 -0.42
N ASP A 177 3.26 -7.91 0.19
CA ASP A 177 3.77 -8.94 1.10
C ASP A 177 2.78 -9.19 2.26
N LEU A 178 2.19 -8.12 2.83
CA LEU A 178 1.18 -8.23 3.88
C LEU A 178 -0.12 -8.88 3.39
N ARG A 179 -0.60 -8.53 2.20
CA ARG A 179 -1.79 -9.16 1.60
C ARG A 179 -1.55 -10.65 1.33
N GLU A 180 -0.38 -11.00 0.81
CA GLU A 180 0.01 -12.39 0.58
C GLU A 180 0.07 -13.17 1.90
N ALA A 181 0.64 -12.60 2.95
CA ALA A 181 0.67 -13.22 4.28
C ALA A 181 -0.73 -13.43 4.87
N ILE A 182 -1.64 -12.45 4.73
CA ILE A 182 -3.03 -12.58 5.17
C ILE A 182 -3.75 -13.69 4.38
N ASN A 183 -3.58 -13.73 3.06
CA ASN A 183 -4.19 -14.76 2.21
C ASN A 183 -3.65 -16.15 2.52
N ALA A 184 -2.34 -16.29 2.74
CA ALA A 184 -1.73 -17.56 3.15
C ALA A 184 -2.31 -18.05 4.49
N ASN A 185 -2.40 -17.17 5.48
CA ASN A 185 -2.98 -17.51 6.78
C ASN A 185 -4.47 -17.88 6.68
N GLU A 186 -5.25 -17.17 5.85
CA GLU A 186 -6.65 -17.52 5.60
C GLU A 186 -6.79 -18.88 4.92
N ASN A 187 -5.93 -19.20 3.95
CA ASN A 187 -5.91 -20.52 3.32
C ASN A 187 -5.59 -21.64 4.33
N ASP A 188 -4.59 -21.44 5.18
CA ASP A 188 -4.23 -22.40 6.24
C ASP A 188 -5.39 -22.58 7.24
N ARG A 189 -6.05 -21.49 7.63
CA ARG A 189 -7.24 -21.53 8.49
C ARG A 189 -8.38 -22.33 7.86
N GLN A 190 -8.66 -22.11 6.58
CA GLN A 190 -9.70 -22.86 5.85
C GLN A 190 -9.36 -24.35 5.76
N TYR A 191 -8.08 -24.67 5.51
CA TYR A 191 -7.60 -26.05 5.52
C TYR A 191 -7.81 -26.72 6.88
N LEU A 192 -7.41 -26.06 7.97
CA LEU A 192 -7.58 -26.59 9.33
C LEU A 192 -9.04 -26.78 9.71
N LEU A 193 -9.93 -25.85 9.33
CA LEU A 193 -11.37 -25.98 9.55
C LEU A 193 -11.96 -27.17 8.76
N SER A 194 -11.57 -27.34 7.50
CA SER A 194 -11.99 -28.50 6.71
C SER A 194 -11.53 -29.81 7.34
N GLU A 195 -10.30 -29.86 7.86
CA GLU A 195 -9.76 -31.04 8.51
C GLU A 195 -10.43 -31.34 9.86
N LEU A 196 -10.83 -30.30 10.61
CA LEU A 196 -11.65 -30.45 11.81
C LEU A 196 -13.03 -31.02 11.49
N ALA A 197 -13.72 -30.49 10.47
CA ALA A 197 -15.02 -30.99 10.04
C ALA A 197 -14.98 -32.49 9.66
N LYS A 198 -13.97 -32.92 8.90
CA LYS A 198 -13.78 -34.35 8.59
C LYS A 198 -13.57 -35.21 9.83
N ARG A 199 -12.89 -34.69 10.86
CA ARG A 199 -12.69 -35.42 12.12
C ARG A 199 -13.97 -35.50 12.94
N GLU A 200 -14.80 -34.46 12.91
CA GLU A 200 -16.15 -34.48 13.49
C GLU A 200 -17.01 -35.55 12.81
N ASP A 201 -17.00 -35.64 11.47
CA ASP A 201 -17.73 -36.70 10.74
C ASP A 201 -17.30 -38.11 11.20
N VAL A 202 -15.99 -38.37 11.33
CA VAL A 202 -15.46 -39.66 11.82
C VAL A 202 -15.85 -39.91 13.28
N LEU A 203 -15.90 -38.89 14.13
CA LEU A 203 -16.33 -39.02 15.52
C LEU A 203 -17.82 -39.37 15.61
N ASP A 204 -18.65 -38.77 14.77
CA ASP A 204 -20.08 -39.09 14.68
C ASP A 204 -20.28 -40.54 14.22
N GLU A 205 -19.55 -40.98 13.18
CA GLU A 205 -19.55 -42.39 12.74
C GLU A 205 -19.12 -43.35 13.86
N LEU A 206 -18.05 -43.04 14.58
CA LEU A 206 -17.58 -43.84 15.72
C LEU A 206 -18.61 -43.88 16.86
N SER A 207 -19.31 -42.78 17.10
CA SER A 207 -20.38 -42.70 18.11
C SER A 207 -21.55 -43.63 17.74
N VAL A 208 -21.95 -43.64 16.46
CA VAL A 208 -22.97 -44.56 15.95
C VAL A 208 -22.53 -46.02 16.12
N VAL A 209 -21.32 -46.36 15.67
CA VAL A 209 -20.76 -47.72 15.81
C VAL A 209 -20.68 -48.14 17.28
N LYS A 210 -20.24 -47.25 18.17
CA LYS A 210 -20.20 -47.50 19.62
C LYS A 210 -21.60 -47.81 20.16
N HIS A 211 -22.60 -47.03 19.79
CA HIS A 211 -23.97 -47.25 20.23
C HIS A 211 -24.54 -48.59 19.73
N GLU A 212 -24.30 -48.94 18.46
CA GLU A 212 -24.67 -50.24 17.88
C GLU A 212 -23.99 -51.41 18.59
N LEU A 213 -22.68 -51.30 18.89
CA LEU A 213 -21.95 -52.31 19.64
C LEU A 213 -22.48 -52.47 21.06
N SER A 214 -22.73 -51.37 21.78
CA SER A 214 -23.33 -51.43 23.12
C SER A 214 -24.72 -52.06 23.11
N LYS A 215 -25.54 -51.78 22.09
CA LYS A 215 -26.84 -52.44 21.92
C LYS A 215 -26.67 -53.94 21.68
N ARG A 216 -25.76 -54.33 20.78
CA ARG A 216 -25.47 -55.75 20.49
C ARG A 216 -24.94 -56.48 21.72
N GLU A 217 -24.11 -55.82 22.53
CA GLU A 217 -23.61 -56.36 23.79
C GLU A 217 -24.75 -56.58 24.79
N PHE A 218 -25.65 -55.59 24.94
CA PHE A 218 -26.84 -55.72 25.77
C PHE A 218 -27.75 -56.88 25.31
N ASP A 219 -28.05 -56.96 24.01
CA ASP A 219 -28.86 -58.04 23.43
C ASP A 219 -28.20 -59.41 23.67
N SER A 220 -26.87 -59.49 23.52
CA SER A 220 -26.10 -60.71 23.81
C SER A 220 -26.11 -61.06 25.30
N GLN A 221 -25.98 -60.09 26.20
CA GLN A 221 -26.06 -60.31 27.65
C GLN A 221 -27.44 -60.82 28.05
N SER A 222 -28.52 -60.22 27.51
CA SER A 222 -29.89 -60.68 27.72
C SER A 222 -30.11 -62.09 27.20
N ALA A 223 -29.59 -62.43 26.02
CA ALA A 223 -29.66 -63.79 25.47
C ALA A 223 -28.92 -64.81 26.36
N VAL A 224 -27.73 -64.45 26.86
CA VAL A 224 -26.98 -65.29 27.81
C VAL A 224 -27.76 -65.49 29.11
N GLU A 225 -28.38 -64.45 29.64
CA GLU A 225 -29.16 -64.54 30.88
C GLU A 225 -30.41 -65.42 30.70
N ASN A 226 -31.16 -65.23 29.61
CA ASN A 226 -32.29 -66.10 29.27
C ASN A 226 -31.87 -67.58 29.12
N LEU A 227 -30.69 -67.83 28.55
CA LEU A 227 -30.14 -69.19 28.45
C LEU A 227 -29.76 -69.77 29.82
N LYS A 228 -29.24 -68.95 30.74
CA LYS A 228 -28.95 -69.39 32.12
C LYS A 228 -30.23 -69.74 32.86
N ASP A 229 -31.26 -68.90 32.77
CA ASP A 229 -32.58 -69.16 33.39
C ASP A 229 -33.17 -70.48 32.85
N HIS A 230 -33.10 -70.69 31.54
CA HIS A 230 -33.56 -71.93 30.94
C HIS A 230 -32.75 -73.17 31.40
N ILE A 231 -31.42 -73.03 31.55
CA ILE A 231 -30.58 -74.09 32.10
C ILE A 231 -30.96 -74.38 33.55
N LEU A 232 -31.25 -73.36 34.37
CA LEU A 232 -31.72 -73.53 35.75
C LEU A 232 -33.04 -74.30 35.78
N ASP A 233 -34.04 -73.87 34.99
CA ASP A 233 -35.34 -74.57 34.89
C ASP A 233 -35.17 -76.05 34.50
N LEU A 234 -34.35 -76.34 33.49
CA LEU A 234 -34.05 -77.72 33.07
C LEU A 234 -33.29 -78.50 34.15
N THR A 235 -32.41 -77.85 34.91
CA THR A 235 -31.67 -78.48 36.00
C THR A 235 -32.61 -78.86 37.14
N ASP A 236 -33.52 -77.95 37.51
CA ASP A 236 -34.57 -78.20 38.50
C ASP A 236 -35.50 -79.34 38.05
N GLU A 237 -35.88 -79.38 36.77
CA GLU A 237 -36.69 -80.47 36.20
C GLU A 237 -35.95 -81.82 36.26
N ILE A 238 -34.65 -81.84 35.94
CA ILE A 238 -33.81 -83.04 36.05
C ILE A 238 -33.66 -83.46 37.51
N GLU A 239 -33.39 -82.54 38.43
CA GLU A 239 -33.28 -82.83 39.87
C GLU A 239 -34.58 -83.38 40.43
N LEU A 240 -35.72 -82.81 40.05
CA LEU A 240 -37.05 -83.31 40.40
C LEU A 240 -37.24 -84.74 39.89
N HIS A 241 -36.94 -84.99 38.61
CA HIS A 241 -37.01 -86.34 38.03
C HIS A 241 -36.09 -87.34 38.75
N VAL A 242 -34.88 -86.93 39.12
CA VAL A 242 -33.94 -87.75 39.91
C VAL A 242 -34.51 -88.04 41.29
N GLN A 243 -35.13 -87.07 41.97
CA GLN A 243 -35.80 -87.28 43.25
C GLN A 243 -37.00 -88.23 43.12
N GLU A 244 -37.83 -88.07 42.10
CA GLU A 244 -38.97 -88.94 41.83
C GLU A 244 -38.54 -90.39 41.57
N GLU A 245 -37.50 -90.60 40.76
CA GLU A 245 -36.95 -91.94 40.54
C GLU A 245 -36.30 -92.51 41.79
N LYS A 246 -35.60 -91.70 42.58
CA LYS A 246 -35.06 -92.13 43.88
C LYS A 246 -36.19 -92.58 44.81
N ALA A 247 -37.27 -91.81 44.92
CA ALA A 247 -38.45 -92.16 45.70
C ALA A 247 -39.15 -93.43 45.16
N ARG A 248 -39.21 -93.62 43.84
CA ARG A 248 -39.69 -94.87 43.22
C ARG A 248 -38.82 -96.08 43.58
N ILE A 249 -37.50 -95.93 43.51
CA ILE A 249 -36.53 -96.97 43.87
C ILE A 249 -36.66 -97.30 45.36
N GLU A 250 -36.73 -96.30 46.24
CA GLU A 250 -36.98 -96.49 47.67
C GLU A 250 -38.32 -97.21 47.91
N ASN A 251 -39.39 -96.82 47.22
CA ASN A 251 -40.68 -97.51 47.31
C ASN A 251 -40.58 -98.98 46.86
N ARG A 252 -39.85 -99.26 45.78
CA ARG A 252 -39.60 -100.64 45.33
C ARG A 252 -38.78 -101.41 46.35
N TYR A 253 -37.77 -100.79 46.94
CA TYR A 253 -36.94 -101.38 47.98
C TYR A 253 -37.76 -101.68 49.24
N LEU A 254 -38.63 -100.75 49.66
CA LEU A 254 -39.52 -100.93 50.81
C LEU A 254 -40.52 -102.07 50.56
N LYS A 255 -41.17 -102.09 49.38
CA LYS A 255 -42.03 -103.21 48.96
C LYS A 255 -41.27 -104.53 48.92
N LEU A 256 -40.03 -104.53 48.43
CA LEU A 256 -39.18 -105.71 48.43
C LEU A 256 -38.88 -106.17 49.85
N GLN A 257 -38.55 -105.24 50.74
CA GLN A 257 -38.32 -105.51 52.16
C GLN A 257 -39.58 -106.03 52.85
N ASP A 258 -40.76 -105.50 52.53
CA ASP A 258 -42.06 -105.99 53.02
C ASP A 258 -42.36 -107.39 52.48
N THR A 259 -42.08 -107.67 51.20
CA THR A 259 -42.19 -109.05 50.67
C THR A 259 -41.19 -109.99 51.30
N MET A 260 -39.96 -109.54 51.59
CA MET A 260 -38.97 -110.32 52.32
C MET A 260 -39.40 -110.56 53.77
N ARG A 261 -40.02 -109.58 54.41
CA ARG A 261 -40.58 -109.69 55.76
C ARG A 261 -41.77 -110.63 55.76
N ALA A 262 -42.68 -110.52 54.79
CA ALA A 262 -43.79 -111.45 54.59
C ALA A 262 -43.30 -112.87 54.31
N LEU A 263 -42.23 -113.05 53.53
CA LEU A 263 -41.58 -114.34 53.32
C LEU A 263 -40.89 -114.85 54.60
N GLN A 264 -40.27 -113.97 55.41
CA GLN A 264 -39.75 -114.32 56.73
C GLN A 264 -40.85 -114.68 57.72
N ASP A 265 -41.99 -114.02 57.67
CA ASP A 265 -43.18 -114.30 58.46
C ASP A 265 -43.88 -115.57 57.97
N GLU A 266 -43.85 -115.89 56.67
CA GLU A 266 -44.21 -117.19 56.13
C GLU A 266 -43.24 -118.28 56.59
N ILE A 267 -41.93 -118.00 56.65
CA ILE A 267 -40.94 -118.93 57.20
C ILE A 267 -41.11 -119.10 58.72
N GLN A 268 -41.43 -118.04 59.46
CA GLN A 268 -41.67 -118.09 60.90
C GLN A 268 -43.03 -118.70 61.25
N SER A 269 -44.07 -118.49 60.44
CA SER A 269 -45.37 -119.16 60.57
C SER A 269 -45.32 -120.61 60.07
N ALA A 270 -44.45 -120.94 59.12
CA ALA A 270 -44.08 -122.32 58.80
C ALA A 270 -43.32 -122.97 59.98
N ASN A 271 -42.50 -122.21 60.72
CA ASN A 271 -41.90 -122.66 61.98
C ASN A 271 -42.93 -122.78 63.14
N PHE A 272 -44.04 -122.03 63.10
CA PHE A 272 -45.19 -122.21 64.01
C PHE A 272 -46.04 -123.45 63.64
N CYS A 273 -46.05 -123.86 62.36
CA CYS A 273 -46.58 -125.16 61.93
C CYS A 273 -45.63 -126.34 62.20
N GLY A 274 -44.32 -126.09 62.35
CA GLY A 274 -43.36 -127.10 62.80
C GLY A 274 -43.57 -127.55 64.27
N ALA A 275 -44.08 -126.66 65.12
CA ALA A 275 -44.29 -126.96 66.55
C ALA A 275 -45.58 -127.74 66.85
N LYS A 276 -46.56 -127.79 65.93
CA LYS A 276 -47.77 -128.63 66.08
C LYS A 276 -47.61 -130.04 65.51
N ILE A 277 -46.51 -130.34 64.83
CA ILE A 277 -46.26 -131.65 64.21
C ILE A 277 -45.57 -132.62 65.17
N THR A 278 -44.89 -132.15 66.23
CA THR A 278 -44.28 -133.03 67.24
C THR A 278 -45.20 -133.40 68.41
N GLU A 279 -46.37 -132.78 68.55
CA GLU A 279 -47.35 -133.12 69.61
C GLU A 279 -48.41 -134.14 69.15
N ILE A 280 -48.55 -134.37 67.84
CA ILE A 280 -49.51 -135.32 67.25
C ILE A 280 -48.88 -136.70 66.97
N GLU A 281 -47.55 -136.81 66.85
CA GLU A 281 -46.88 -138.08 66.51
C GLU A 281 -46.65 -139.04 67.69
N ASN A 282 -46.89 -138.62 68.94
CA ASN A 282 -46.78 -139.51 70.11
C ASN A 282 -48.11 -140.05 70.65
N ASN A 283 -49.26 -139.67 70.08
CA ASN A 283 -50.56 -140.06 70.64
C ASN A 283 -51.51 -140.82 69.71
N MET A 284 -51.09 -141.33 68.55
CA MET A 284 -51.94 -142.23 67.75
C MET A 284 -51.14 -143.32 67.01
N HIS A 285 -50.36 -144.09 67.77
CA HIS A 285 -50.15 -145.50 67.45
C HIS A 285 -51.51 -146.21 67.58
N ASN A 286 -52.03 -146.74 66.46
CA ASN A 286 -53.11 -147.73 66.36
C ASN A 286 -54.57 -147.23 66.28
N LEU A 287 -55.12 -147.20 65.06
CA LEU A 287 -56.34 -147.93 64.62
C LEU A 287 -56.60 -147.58 63.14
N ARG A 288 -56.14 -148.39 62.16
CA ARG A 288 -56.85 -149.53 61.51
C ARG A 288 -58.26 -149.16 60.99
N LYS A 289 -58.77 -149.55 59.82
CA LYS A 289 -58.38 -150.25 58.56
C LYS A 289 -59.73 -150.42 57.77
N ALA A 290 -59.69 -150.55 56.43
CA ALA A 290 -60.72 -151.06 55.45
C ALA A 290 -61.40 -149.99 54.53
N THR A 291 -60.99 -149.75 53.25
CA THR A 291 -61.28 -150.41 51.92
C THR A 291 -62.70 -150.22 51.34
N PRO A 292 -63.01 -150.33 50.01
CA PRO A 292 -62.18 -150.65 48.81
C PRO A 292 -62.50 -149.93 47.43
N LYS A 293 -61.64 -150.21 46.41
CA LYS A 293 -61.89 -150.48 44.95
C LYS A 293 -62.07 -149.34 43.90
N LYS A 294 -61.09 -149.24 42.96
CA LYS A 294 -61.09 -149.60 41.50
C LYS A 294 -60.50 -148.55 40.51
N LYS A 295 -59.50 -149.02 39.73
CA LYS A 295 -59.17 -148.82 38.27
C LYS A 295 -58.95 -147.38 37.75
N ARG A 296 -58.19 -147.08 36.69
CA ARG A 296 -57.11 -147.63 35.82
C ARG A 296 -56.98 -146.57 34.68
N VAL A 297 -55.84 -146.53 33.95
CA VAL A 297 -55.53 -145.80 32.67
C VAL A 297 -54.77 -144.48 32.94
N ARG A 298 -53.48 -144.24 32.64
CA ARG A 298 -52.50 -144.53 31.55
C ARG A 298 -52.55 -143.53 30.37
N ILE A 299 -51.35 -143.10 29.94
CA ILE A 299 -50.89 -142.50 28.66
C ILE A 299 -50.54 -140.99 28.81
N GLN A 300 -49.25 -140.62 28.93
CA GLN A 300 -48.26 -140.24 27.86
C GLN A 300 -48.64 -138.95 27.12
N ASP A 301 -47.77 -138.14 26.54
CA ASP A 301 -46.32 -137.91 26.47
C ASP A 301 -46.20 -136.56 25.71
N THR A 302 -44.97 -136.03 25.63
CA THR A 302 -44.49 -135.02 24.66
C THR A 302 -44.80 -133.55 24.95
N SER A 303 -43.98 -132.54 24.62
CA SER A 303 -42.56 -132.35 24.26
C SER A 303 -42.45 -130.89 23.80
N ARG A 304 -41.26 -130.28 23.94
CA ARG A 304 -40.72 -129.18 23.10
C ARG A 304 -41.42 -127.80 23.19
N SER A 305 -40.76 -126.65 23.04
CA SER A 305 -39.34 -126.28 22.86
C SER A 305 -39.23 -124.77 22.66
N ARG A 306 -38.05 -124.22 22.97
CA ARG A 306 -37.32 -123.14 22.25
C ARG A 306 -37.91 -121.71 22.37
N SER A 307 -37.12 -120.63 22.50
CA SER A 307 -35.72 -120.42 22.13
C SER A 307 -35.11 -119.14 22.74
N LYS A 308 -33.80 -119.21 23.08
CA LYS A 308 -32.67 -118.32 22.72
C LYS A 308 -32.81 -116.79 22.99
N SER A 309 -32.11 -116.16 23.96
CA SER A 309 -30.67 -115.74 23.99
C SER A 309 -30.31 -114.55 23.05
N PRO A 310 -29.17 -113.82 23.19
CA PRO A 310 -28.65 -113.05 24.34
C PRO A 310 -27.79 -111.78 23.97
N LEU A 311 -27.19 -111.12 25.00
CA LEU A 311 -25.84 -110.53 25.10
C LEU A 311 -25.32 -109.32 24.23
N SER A 312 -24.91 -108.27 24.98
CA SER A 312 -23.54 -107.70 25.07
C SER A 312 -22.97 -106.67 24.06
N ARG A 313 -22.49 -105.55 24.64
CA ARG A 313 -21.10 -105.03 24.64
C ARG A 313 -20.50 -104.34 23.39
N ALA A 314 -20.29 -103.03 23.58
CA ALA A 314 -19.11 -102.21 23.30
C ALA A 314 -18.73 -101.73 21.88
N LYS A 315 -18.12 -100.53 21.93
CA LYS A 315 -17.16 -99.87 21.02
C LYS A 315 -17.73 -98.81 20.05
N SER A 316 -17.26 -97.58 20.28
CA SER A 316 -16.94 -96.49 19.33
C SER A 316 -16.19 -97.00 18.08
N PRO A 317 -15.75 -96.17 17.10
CA PRO A 317 -15.86 -94.71 16.88
C PRO A 317 -16.30 -94.35 15.43
N LEU A 318 -16.34 -93.06 15.07
CA LEU A 318 -15.75 -92.48 13.83
C LEU A 318 -16.30 -91.07 13.53
N ARG A 319 -15.41 -90.07 13.69
CA ARG A 319 -15.34 -88.84 12.88
C ARG A 319 -15.16 -89.25 11.39
N PRO A 320 -15.46 -88.42 10.37
CA PRO A 320 -14.64 -87.22 10.13
C PRO A 320 -15.28 -86.03 9.35
N LYS A 321 -14.56 -84.87 9.43
CA LYS A 321 -14.39 -83.78 8.44
C LYS A 321 -15.63 -82.90 8.08
N SER A 322 -15.73 -81.62 8.47
CA SER A 322 -15.05 -80.38 7.97
C SER A 322 -15.23 -80.13 6.47
N PRO A 323 -15.03 -78.91 5.91
CA PRO A 323 -15.39 -77.53 6.30
C PRO A 323 -15.97 -76.72 5.09
N LEU A 324 -16.09 -75.39 5.21
CA LEU A 324 -16.18 -74.35 4.16
C LEU A 324 -17.51 -74.23 3.39
N VAL A 325 -18.21 -73.10 3.57
CA VAL A 325 -18.13 -71.88 2.73
C VAL A 325 -18.26 -70.66 3.63
#